data_AF-A0A5C4U2V7-F1
#
_entry.id   AF-A0A5C4U2V7-F1
#
_cell.length_a   1.000
_cell.length_b   1.000
_cell.length_c   1.000
_cell.angle_alpha   90.00
_cell.angle_beta   90.00
_cell.angle_gamma   90.00
#
_symmetry.space_group_name_H-M   'P 1'
#
loop_
_entity.id
_entity.type
_entity.pdbx_description
1 polymer ?
#
loop_
_entity_poly.entity_id
_entity_poly.type
_entity_poly.pdbx_seq_one_letter_code
_entity_poly.pdbx_strand_id
1 'polypeptide(L)'
;QRHGGDGRDSEMPPMRDRQTMARRVRGYVMGSKTASTGSSYTSHRASTAERKALATMGRKGGKKAAERWKNDPNGDYAQAERKKLAEANKRRKASGTDTRGQILMMVSRAYTQTGETPSWREIMNEVGASRATVARHVAALKKSGVYPES
;
A
#
# COMPACT_ATOMS: atom_id res chain seq x y z
N GLN A 1 -15.10 45.24 7.77
CA GLN A 1 -14.66 46.64 7.93
C GLN A 1 -13.68 46.96 6.81
N ARG A 2 -13.98 47.96 5.96
CA ARG A 2 -13.16 48.36 4.79
C ARG A 2 -12.21 49.54 5.08
N HIS A 3 -12.23 50.08 6.29
CA HIS A 3 -11.39 51.20 6.70
C HIS A 3 -10.78 50.92 8.07
N GLY A 4 -9.48 51.18 8.23
CA GLY A 4 -8.85 51.29 9.55
C GLY A 4 -9.27 52.59 10.23
N GLY A 5 -8.97 52.74 11.52
CA GLY A 5 -9.44 53.84 12.38
C GLY A 5 -9.09 55.28 11.97
N ASP A 6 -8.50 55.48 10.78
CA ASP A 6 -8.10 56.77 10.22
C ASP A 6 -8.62 56.98 8.77
N GLY A 7 -9.72 56.30 8.40
CA GLY A 7 -10.43 56.54 7.12
C GLY A 7 -9.69 56.14 5.84
N ARG A 8 -8.46 55.63 5.94
CA ARG A 8 -7.69 55.13 4.78
C ARG A 8 -8.20 53.76 4.35
N ASP A 9 -8.32 53.56 3.03
CA ASP A 9 -8.56 52.24 2.45
C ASP A 9 -7.50 51.28 2.99
N SER A 10 -7.92 50.08 3.38
CA SER A 10 -6.97 49.04 3.76
C SER A 10 -6.04 48.80 2.56
N GLU A 11 -4.81 49.30 2.62
CA GLU A 11 -3.78 49.14 1.61
C GLU A 11 -3.26 47.69 1.65
N MET A 12 -4.16 46.77 1.37
CA MET A 12 -3.84 45.38 1.28
C MET A 12 -3.44 45.11 -0.18
N PRO A 13 -2.28 44.47 -0.43
CA PRO A 13 -1.77 44.20 -1.77
C PRO A 13 -2.80 43.53 -2.68
N PRO A 14 -2.69 43.60 -4.02
CA PRO A 14 -3.56 42.86 -4.92
C PRO A 14 -3.69 41.38 -4.53
N MET A 15 -4.86 40.76 -4.77
CA MET A 15 -5.14 39.38 -4.31
C MET A 15 -4.08 38.37 -4.78
N ARG A 16 -3.53 38.56 -5.99
CA ARG A 16 -2.42 37.76 -6.52
C ARG A 16 -1.16 37.83 -5.67
N ASP A 17 -0.80 39.01 -5.20
CA ASP A 17 0.39 39.21 -4.39
C ASP A 17 0.20 38.64 -3.00
N ARG A 18 -1.01 38.76 -2.42
CA ARG A 18 -1.37 38.10 -1.17
C ARG A 18 -1.26 36.58 -1.27
N GLN A 19 -1.75 35.98 -2.35
CA GLN A 19 -1.63 34.53 -2.58
C GLN A 19 -0.17 34.11 -2.77
N THR A 20 0.63 34.90 -3.47
CA THR A 20 2.07 34.63 -3.67
C THR A 20 2.84 34.75 -2.36
N MET A 21 2.55 35.78 -1.56
CA MET A 21 3.11 35.98 -0.23
C MET A 21 2.71 34.84 0.71
N ALA A 22 1.44 34.43 0.72
CA ALA A 22 0.97 33.29 1.51
C ALA A 22 1.67 31.98 1.10
N ARG A 23 1.93 31.76 -0.19
CA ARG A 23 2.70 30.59 -0.66
C ARG A 23 4.15 30.62 -0.19
N ARG A 24 4.81 31.79 -0.26
CA ARG A 24 6.19 31.99 0.21
C ARG A 24 6.28 31.81 1.74
N VAL A 25 5.39 32.45 2.49
CA VAL A 25 5.28 32.32 3.96
C VAL A 25 5.03 30.87 4.36
N ARG A 26 4.10 30.17 3.71
CA ARG A 26 3.87 28.73 3.95
C ARG A 26 5.12 27.91 3.68
N GLY A 27 5.89 28.24 2.64
CA GLY A 27 7.17 27.62 2.34
C GLY A 27 8.20 27.78 3.48
N TYR A 28 8.38 29.00 3.99
CA TYR A 28 9.27 29.27 5.12
C TYR A 28 8.82 28.59 6.42
N VAL A 29 7.52 28.59 6.71
CA VAL A 29 6.97 27.96 7.93
C VAL A 29 7.07 26.43 7.88
N MET A 30 6.77 25.82 6.73
CA MET A 30 6.92 24.37 6.58
C MET A 30 8.39 23.95 6.55
N GLY A 31 9.28 24.75 5.96
CA GLY A 31 10.72 24.48 5.94
C GLY A 31 11.40 24.67 7.31
N SER A 32 10.93 25.63 8.12
CA SER A 32 11.46 25.85 9.48
C SER A 32 10.97 24.82 10.49
N LYS A 33 9.73 24.31 10.36
CA LYS A 33 9.23 23.22 11.22
C LYS A 33 9.95 21.87 11.01
N THR A 34 10.64 21.68 9.89
CA THR A 34 11.45 20.46 9.66
C THR A 34 12.87 20.55 10.23
N ALA A 35 13.29 21.68 10.80
CA ALA A 35 14.64 21.85 11.36
C ALA A 35 14.78 21.42 12.83
N SER A 36 13.69 21.00 13.50
CA SER A 36 13.71 20.58 14.91
C SER A 36 13.02 19.25 15.13
N THR A 37 13.71 18.15 14.79
CA THR A 37 13.72 16.83 15.46
C THR A 37 14.61 15.93 14.63
N GLY A 38 15.65 15.37 15.25
CA GLY A 38 16.73 14.64 14.60
C GLY A 38 16.29 13.54 13.65
N SER A 39 16.45 13.80 12.35
CA SER A 39 16.75 12.81 11.33
C SER A 39 17.32 13.55 10.13
N SER A 40 18.62 13.45 9.93
CA SER A 40 19.33 13.97 8.76
C SER A 40 19.03 13.15 7.50
N TYR A 41 17.76 12.95 7.19
CA TYR A 41 17.31 12.67 5.84
C TYR A 41 16.71 13.97 5.32
N THR A 42 17.55 14.79 4.69
CA THR A 42 17.05 15.79 3.76
C THR A 42 16.18 15.04 2.75
N SER A 43 14.87 15.18 2.88
CA SER A 43 13.91 14.80 1.84
C SER A 43 14.17 15.73 0.64
N HIS A 44 15.24 15.47 -0.10
CA HIS A 44 15.43 16.01 -1.43
C HIS A 44 14.32 15.40 -2.28
N ARG A 45 13.19 16.12 -2.40
CA ARG A 45 12.16 15.75 -3.37
C ARG A 45 12.84 15.72 -4.73
N ALA A 46 12.91 14.53 -5.34
CA ALA A 46 13.60 14.32 -6.60
C ALA A 46 13.22 15.40 -7.61
N SER A 47 14.18 16.01 -8.28
CA SER A 47 13.90 17.07 -9.26
C SER A 47 13.04 16.54 -10.42
N THR A 48 12.43 17.44 -11.20
CA THR A 48 11.68 17.04 -12.40
C THR A 48 12.55 16.26 -13.39
N ALA A 49 13.82 16.64 -13.51
CA ALA A 49 14.81 15.95 -14.33
C ALA A 49 15.12 14.55 -13.80
N GLU A 50 15.35 14.39 -12.49
CA GLU A 50 15.58 13.09 -11.86
C GLU A 50 14.38 12.15 -12.03
N ARG A 51 13.15 12.64 -11.82
CA ARG A 51 11.94 11.83 -12.05
C ARG A 51 11.82 11.38 -13.50
N LYS A 52 12.12 12.26 -14.46
CA LYS A 52 12.12 11.92 -15.90
C LYS A 52 13.22 10.91 -16.23
N ALA A 53 14.41 11.05 -15.64
CA ALA A 53 15.50 10.10 -15.80
C ALA A 53 15.12 8.72 -15.25
N LEU A 54 14.57 8.64 -14.04
CA LEU A 54 14.08 7.40 -13.42
C LEU A 54 12.98 6.73 -14.25
N ALA A 55 11.98 7.50 -14.70
CA ALA A 55 10.92 6.99 -15.56
C ALA A 55 11.48 6.43 -16.88
N THR A 56 12.47 7.11 -17.46
CA THR A 56 13.15 6.65 -18.68
C THR A 56 13.96 5.38 -18.45
N MET A 57 14.72 5.31 -17.35
CA MET A 57 15.49 4.12 -16.99
C MET A 57 14.57 2.92 -16.72
N GLY A 58 13.48 3.11 -15.99
CA GLY A 58 12.46 2.07 -15.77
C GLY A 58 11.82 1.59 -17.07
N ARG A 59 11.48 2.52 -17.98
CA ARG A 59 10.93 2.18 -19.30
C ARG A 59 11.93 1.38 -20.15
N LYS A 60 13.21 1.78 -20.17
CA LYS A 60 14.27 1.06 -20.90
C LYS A 60 14.48 -0.34 -20.34
N GLY A 61 14.51 -0.49 -19.01
CA GLY A 61 14.60 -1.78 -18.33
C GLY A 61 13.45 -2.72 -18.68
N GLY A 62 12.20 -2.21 -18.63
CA GLY A 62 11.02 -2.98 -19.01
C GLY A 62 11.04 -3.44 -20.47
N LYS A 63 11.45 -2.56 -21.40
CA LYS A 63 11.64 -2.93 -22.81
C LYS A 63 12.69 -4.02 -23.00
N LYS A 64 13.83 -3.93 -22.31
CA LYS A 64 14.89 -4.94 -22.41
C LYS A 64 14.46 -6.28 -21.81
N ALA A 65 13.72 -6.27 -20.70
CA ALA A 65 13.13 -7.48 -20.15
C ALA A 65 12.15 -8.13 -21.14
N ALA A 66 11.24 -7.36 -21.74
CA ALA A 66 10.29 -7.85 -22.73
C ALA A 66 10.99 -8.43 -23.98
N GLU A 67 12.04 -7.77 -24.46
CA GLU A 67 12.87 -8.27 -25.57
C GLU A 67 13.52 -9.61 -25.22
N ARG A 68 14.06 -9.77 -23.99
CA ARG A 68 14.62 -11.05 -23.51
C ARG A 68 13.58 -12.17 -23.52
N TRP A 69 12.37 -11.89 -23.04
CA TRP A 69 11.28 -12.88 -23.08
C TRP A 69 10.86 -13.28 -24.49
N LYS A 70 10.91 -12.34 -25.45
CA LYS A 70 10.55 -12.60 -26.85
C LYS A 70 11.63 -13.40 -27.59
N ASN A 71 12.89 -13.05 -27.40
CA ASN A 71 13.99 -13.57 -28.18
C ASN A 71 14.60 -14.84 -27.58
N ASP A 72 14.64 -14.94 -26.25
CA ASP A 72 15.18 -16.10 -25.55
C ASP A 72 14.38 -16.43 -24.27
N PRO A 73 13.18 -17.01 -24.42
CA PRO A 73 12.35 -17.39 -23.29
C PRO A 73 12.93 -18.54 -22.47
N ASN A 74 13.95 -19.24 -22.96
CA ASN A 74 14.57 -20.38 -22.28
C ASN A 74 15.97 -20.10 -21.76
N GLY A 75 16.53 -18.93 -22.04
CA GLY A 75 17.82 -18.50 -21.53
C GLY A 75 17.85 -18.32 -20.02
N ASP A 76 19.06 -18.25 -19.49
CA ASP A 76 19.33 -18.24 -18.05
C ASP A 76 18.59 -17.13 -17.30
N TYR A 77 18.49 -15.93 -17.89
CA TYR A 77 17.74 -14.82 -17.30
C TYR A 77 16.24 -15.15 -17.17
N ALA A 78 15.62 -15.61 -18.25
CA ALA A 78 14.19 -15.93 -18.26
C ALA A 78 13.87 -17.08 -17.31
N GLN A 79 14.72 -18.11 -17.27
CA GLN A 79 14.55 -19.24 -16.36
C GLN A 79 14.76 -18.86 -14.90
N ALA A 80 15.76 -18.02 -14.59
CA ALA A 80 15.98 -17.50 -13.24
C ALA A 80 14.76 -16.70 -12.75
N GLU A 81 14.20 -15.83 -13.58
CA GLU A 81 12.99 -15.07 -13.24
C GLU A 81 11.75 -15.97 -13.07
N ARG A 82 11.58 -16.99 -13.92
CA ARG A 82 10.52 -18.00 -13.74
C ARG A 82 10.68 -18.75 -12.42
N LYS A 83 11.90 -19.14 -12.05
CA LYS A 83 12.18 -19.82 -10.77
C LYS A 83 11.80 -18.95 -9.58
N LYS A 84 12.22 -17.67 -9.56
CA LYS A 84 11.83 -16.71 -8.52
C LYS A 84 10.32 -16.55 -8.41
N LEU A 85 9.63 -16.40 -9.56
CA LEU A 85 8.17 -16.29 -9.59
C LEU A 85 7.50 -17.57 -9.09
N ALA A 86 8.00 -18.74 -9.49
CA ALA A 86 7.50 -20.03 -9.04
C ALA A 86 7.65 -20.20 -7.52
N GLU A 87 8.80 -19.81 -6.95
CA GLU A 87 9.00 -19.80 -5.50
C GLU A 87 8.07 -18.84 -4.79
N ALA A 88 7.90 -17.61 -5.30
CA ALA A 88 6.97 -16.64 -4.74
C ALA A 88 5.52 -17.18 -4.77
N ASN A 89 5.13 -17.85 -5.86
CA ASN A 89 3.83 -18.50 -5.97
C ASN A 89 3.67 -19.68 -5.01
N LYS A 90 4.72 -20.49 -4.81
CA LYS A 90 4.75 -21.56 -3.78
C LYS A 90 4.54 -20.98 -2.39
N ARG A 91 5.26 -19.92 -2.02
CA ARG A 91 5.11 -19.24 -0.72
C ARG A 91 3.71 -18.64 -0.56
N ARG A 92 3.17 -17.99 -1.60
CA ARG A 92 1.79 -17.45 -1.58
C ARG A 92 0.75 -18.55 -1.42
N LYS A 93 0.91 -19.69 -2.10
CA LYS A 93 0.03 -20.86 -1.93
C LYS A 93 0.11 -21.41 -0.51
N ALA A 94 1.32 -21.54 0.05
CA ALA A 94 1.52 -21.99 1.43
C ALA A 94 0.85 -21.05 2.42
N SER A 95 1.05 -19.73 2.29
CA SER A 95 0.39 -18.73 3.12
C SER A 95 -1.14 -18.81 3.03
N GLY A 96 -1.71 -18.99 1.84
CA GLY A 96 -3.16 -19.19 1.71
C GLY A 96 -3.67 -20.48 2.34
N THR A 97 -2.87 -21.56 2.33
CA THR A 97 -3.20 -22.80 3.04
C THR A 97 -3.12 -22.61 4.54
N ASP A 98 -2.10 -21.92 5.03
CA ASP A 98 -1.92 -21.58 6.45
C ASP A 98 -3.09 -20.75 6.99
N THR A 99 -3.46 -19.66 6.31
CA THR A 99 -4.65 -18.86 6.65
C THR A 99 -5.92 -19.72 6.71
N ARG A 100 -6.10 -20.66 5.77
CA ARG A 100 -7.24 -21.60 5.81
C ARG A 100 -7.20 -22.49 7.05
N GLY A 101 -6.01 -23.00 7.39
CA GLY A 101 -5.79 -23.84 8.58
C GLY A 101 -6.09 -23.11 9.88
N GLN A 102 -5.65 -21.85 10.00
CA GLN A 102 -5.94 -21.00 11.16
C GLN A 102 -7.46 -20.78 11.33
N ILE A 103 -8.17 -20.48 10.23
CA ILE A 103 -9.64 -20.34 10.24
C ILE A 103 -10.30 -21.64 10.72
N LEU A 104 -9.90 -22.78 10.17
CA LEU A 104 -10.46 -24.07 10.55
C LEU A 104 -10.22 -24.35 12.04
N MET A 105 -8.99 -24.21 12.52
CA MET A 105 -8.64 -24.44 13.92
C MET A 105 -9.45 -23.56 14.86
N MET A 106 -9.56 -22.27 14.57
CA MET A 106 -10.35 -21.32 15.36
C MET A 106 -11.83 -21.72 15.41
N VAL A 107 -12.43 -22.00 14.24
CA VAL A 107 -13.85 -22.34 14.14
C VAL A 107 -14.14 -23.67 14.83
N SER A 108 -13.33 -24.70 14.59
CA SER A 108 -13.49 -26.00 15.24
C SER A 108 -13.36 -25.87 16.76
N ARG A 109 -12.39 -25.11 17.25
CA ARG A 109 -12.22 -24.87 18.70
C ARG A 109 -13.43 -24.18 19.31
N ALA A 110 -13.90 -23.09 18.71
CA ALA A 110 -15.08 -22.38 19.18
C ALA A 110 -16.31 -23.30 19.21
N TYR A 111 -16.56 -24.02 18.10
CA TYR A 111 -17.70 -24.93 18.00
C TYR A 111 -17.65 -26.06 19.03
N THR A 112 -16.48 -26.67 19.28
CA THR A 112 -16.36 -27.71 20.32
C THR A 112 -16.58 -27.19 21.75
N GLN A 113 -16.36 -25.90 21.99
CA GLN A 113 -16.49 -25.30 23.31
C GLN A 113 -17.90 -24.75 23.58
N THR A 114 -18.54 -24.16 22.58
CA THR A 114 -19.80 -23.42 22.74
C THR A 114 -20.96 -24.00 21.92
N GLY A 115 -20.69 -24.90 20.98
CA GLY A 115 -21.68 -25.36 19.99
C GLY A 115 -21.94 -24.35 18.87
N GLU A 116 -21.26 -23.20 18.87
CA GLU A 116 -21.51 -22.11 17.93
C GLU A 116 -20.28 -21.79 17.07
N THR A 117 -20.51 -21.35 15.83
CA THR A 117 -19.41 -20.89 14.96
C THR A 117 -19.14 -19.40 15.18
N PRO A 118 -17.87 -18.96 15.21
CA PRO A 118 -17.53 -17.56 15.44
C PRO A 118 -18.02 -16.68 14.29
N SER A 119 -18.33 -15.44 14.61
CA SER A 119 -18.77 -14.46 13.62
C SER A 119 -17.67 -14.14 12.62
N TRP A 120 -18.06 -13.67 11.42
CA TRP A 120 -17.10 -13.22 10.41
C TRP A 120 -16.12 -12.17 10.93
N ARG A 121 -16.57 -11.29 11.84
CA ARG A 121 -15.73 -10.23 12.41
C ARG A 121 -14.66 -10.79 13.33
N GLU A 122 -15.00 -11.77 14.15
CA GLU A 122 -14.04 -12.44 15.03
C GLU A 122 -12.99 -13.19 14.21
N ILE A 123 -13.41 -13.94 13.20
CA ILE A 123 -12.47 -14.68 12.33
C ILE A 123 -11.52 -13.72 11.60
N MET A 124 -12.02 -12.60 11.08
CA MET A 124 -11.17 -11.58 10.43
C MET A 124 -10.14 -10.99 11.40
N ASN A 125 -10.55 -10.67 12.63
CA ASN A 125 -9.69 -10.05 13.63
C ASN A 125 -8.58 -11.02 14.08
N GLU A 126 -8.92 -12.28 14.30
CA GLU A 126 -7.97 -13.30 14.74
C GLU A 126 -6.93 -13.62 13.66
N VAL A 127 -7.39 -13.81 12.43
CA VAL A 127 -6.54 -14.24 11.30
C VAL A 127 -5.86 -13.06 10.60
N GLY A 128 -6.26 -11.82 10.91
CA GLY A 128 -5.75 -10.61 10.25
C GLY A 128 -6.08 -10.54 8.76
N ALA A 129 -7.19 -11.15 8.34
CA ALA A 129 -7.57 -11.29 6.94
C ALA A 129 -8.82 -10.48 6.58
N SER A 130 -8.90 -10.03 5.33
CA SER A 130 -10.09 -9.32 4.83
C SER A 130 -11.32 -10.23 4.79
N ARG A 131 -12.52 -9.63 4.86
CA ARG A 131 -13.79 -10.37 4.76
C ARG A 131 -13.86 -11.25 3.52
N ALA A 132 -13.38 -10.75 2.37
CA ALA A 132 -13.37 -11.49 1.11
C ALA A 132 -12.45 -12.73 1.17
N THR A 133 -11.29 -12.58 1.81
CA THR A 133 -10.34 -13.67 2.04
C THR A 133 -10.97 -14.74 2.93
N VAL A 134 -11.53 -14.34 4.08
CA VAL A 134 -12.17 -15.27 5.02
C VAL A 134 -13.33 -16.00 4.34
N ALA A 135 -14.20 -15.29 3.62
CA ALA A 135 -15.32 -15.90 2.89
C ALA A 135 -14.87 -16.98 1.89
N ARG A 136 -13.78 -16.72 1.14
CA ARG A 136 -13.22 -17.70 0.19
C ARG A 136 -12.69 -18.94 0.90
N HIS A 137 -12.01 -18.78 2.04
CA HIS A 137 -11.49 -19.90 2.80
C HIS A 137 -12.59 -20.71 3.47
N VAL A 138 -13.59 -20.06 4.08
CA VAL A 138 -14.75 -20.75 4.66
C VAL A 138 -15.54 -21.50 3.58
N ALA A 139 -15.78 -20.91 2.41
CA ALA A 139 -16.42 -21.62 1.30
C ALA A 139 -15.64 -22.87 0.87
N ALA A 140 -14.30 -22.78 0.84
CA ALA A 140 -13.45 -23.93 0.56
C ALA A 140 -13.54 -25.01 1.66
N LEU A 141 -13.58 -24.60 2.94
CA LEU A 141 -13.71 -25.52 4.08
C LEU A 141 -15.07 -26.23 4.09
N LYS A 142 -16.15 -25.50 3.80
CA LYS A 142 -17.50 -26.07 3.60
C LYS A 142 -17.51 -27.07 2.46
N LYS A 143 -16.91 -26.73 1.31
CA LYS A 143 -16.80 -27.64 0.17
C LYS A 143 -16.02 -28.93 0.50
N SER A 144 -15.03 -28.85 1.40
CA SER A 144 -14.30 -30.03 1.87
C SER A 144 -15.01 -30.81 2.99
N GLY A 145 -16.16 -30.36 3.48
CA GLY A 145 -16.92 -31.03 4.54
C GLY A 145 -16.29 -30.99 5.93
N VAL A 146 -15.29 -30.12 6.15
CA VAL A 146 -14.58 -30.00 7.44
C VAL A 146 -14.98 -28.77 8.23
N TYR A 147 -15.83 -27.90 7.65
CA TYR A 147 -16.41 -26.78 8.37
C TYR A 147 -17.61 -27.26 9.17
N PRO A 148 -17.72 -26.95 10.49
CA PRO A 148 -18.86 -27.38 11.30
C PRO A 148 -20.19 -26.93 10.69
N GLU A 149 -21.15 -27.83 10.63
CA GLU A 149 -22.52 -27.48 10.26
C GLU A 149 -23.19 -26.86 11.49
N SER A 150 -23.63 -25.62 11.33
CA SER A 150 -24.48 -24.90 12.28
C SER A 150 -25.94 -25.19 11.98
#